data_AF-A0ABD1B764-F1
#
_entry.id   AF-A0ABD1B764-F1
#
_cell.length_a   1.000
_cell.length_b   1.000
_cell.length_c   1.000
_cell.angle_alpha   90.00
_cell.angle_beta   90.00
_cell.angle_gamma   90.00
#
_symmetry.space_group_name_H-M   'P 1'
#
loop_
_entity.id
_entity.type
_entity.pdbx_description
1 polymer ?
#
loop_
_entity_poly.entity_id
_entity_poly.type
_entity_poly.pdbx_seq_one_letter_code
_entity_poly.pdbx_strand_id
1 'polypeptide(L)'
;MGNPFSTPCDPCVNKISQWLDEKLGYTHNLDDLEKTMEVLKAKRDDLSRRVTRAEDRGLQRLAEVQEWITRVETIENRVNDILSAINVERQRLFFVGFALRVYYRATVMGKVFS
;
A
#
# COMPACT_ATOMS: atom_id res chain seq x y z
N MET A 1 35.59 11.94 23.52
CA MET A 1 35.92 11.41 22.18
C MET A 1 34.61 11.21 21.45
N GLY A 2 34.30 12.05 20.45
CA GLY A 2 33.05 11.97 19.69
C GLY A 2 33.17 10.92 18.59
N ASN A 3 32.12 10.13 18.39
CA ASN A 3 32.07 9.06 17.40
C ASN A 3 32.28 9.63 15.97
N PRO A 4 33.29 9.19 15.19
CA PRO A 4 33.62 9.77 13.88
C PRO A 4 32.56 9.51 12.80
N PHE A 5 31.46 8.81 13.12
CA PHE A 5 30.36 8.54 12.19
C PHE A 5 29.20 9.53 12.27
N SER A 6 29.24 10.55 13.14
CA SER A 6 28.22 11.60 13.14
C SER A 6 28.57 12.69 12.13
N THR A 7 28.46 12.37 10.84
CA THR A 7 28.31 13.41 9.82
C THR A 7 26.99 14.15 10.06
N PRO A 8 26.97 15.50 10.12
CA PRO A 8 25.72 16.24 10.09
C PRO A 8 24.96 15.78 8.84
N CYS A 9 23.72 15.32 9.02
CA CYS A 9 22.91 14.91 7.88
C CYS A 9 22.78 16.13 6.96
N ASP A 10 23.33 16.03 5.74
CA ASP A 10 23.31 17.12 4.76
C ASP A 10 21.85 17.61 4.57
N PRO A 11 21.60 18.93 4.47
CA PRO A 11 20.24 19.45 4.31
C PRO A 11 19.46 18.80 3.16
N CYS A 12 20.13 18.37 2.09
CA CYS A 12 19.52 17.64 0.97
C CYS A 12 19.11 16.22 1.37
N VAL A 13 19.91 15.52 2.17
CA VAL A 13 19.60 14.17 2.66
C VAL A 13 18.40 14.21 3.61
N ASN A 14 18.35 15.18 4.52
CA ASN A 14 17.19 15.38 5.39
C ASN A 14 15.90 15.66 4.60
N LYS A 15 15.99 16.49 3.56
CA LYS A 15 14.84 16.81 2.70
C LYS A 15 14.35 15.60 1.90
N ILE A 16 15.26 14.76 1.41
CA ILE A 16 14.92 13.51 0.73
C ILE A 16 14.30 12.52 1.72
N SER A 17 14.84 12.40 2.94
CA SER A 17 14.27 11.54 3.98
C SER A 17 12.87 11.99 4.38
N GLN A 18 12.64 13.28 4.59
CA GLN A 18 11.32 13.82 4.93
C GLN A 18 10.31 13.57 3.80
N TRP A 19 10.71 13.78 2.54
CA TRP A 19 9.85 13.47 1.39
C TRP A 19 9.52 11.97 1.28
N LEU A 20 10.48 11.10 1.59
CA LEU A 20 10.26 9.65 1.65
C LEU A 20 9.31 9.28 2.80
N ASP A 21 9.46 9.87 3.98
CA ASP A 21 8.60 9.63 5.14
C ASP A 21 7.17 10.10 4.90
N GLU A 22 6.98 11.27 4.28
CA GLU A 22 5.66 11.74 3.84
C GLU A 22 5.03 10.77 2.84
N LYS A 23 5.80 10.26 1.88
CA LYS A 23 5.32 9.27 0.89
C LYS A 23 5.06 7.89 1.49
N LEU A 24 5.86 7.47 2.47
CA LEU A 24 5.69 6.21 3.20
C LEU A 24 4.55 6.30 4.22
N GLY A 25 4.22 7.47 4.78
CA GLY A 25 3.07 7.64 5.67
C GLY A 25 1.74 7.25 5.02
N TYR A 26 1.60 7.45 3.70
CA TYR A 26 0.44 6.98 2.94
C TYR A 26 0.34 5.45 2.88
N THR A 27 1.40 4.67 3.16
CA THR A 27 1.35 3.21 3.07
C THR A 27 0.58 2.56 4.22
N HIS A 28 0.61 3.13 5.43
CA HIS A 28 -0.14 2.59 6.56
C HIS A 28 -1.66 2.59 6.30
N ASN A 29 -2.18 3.70 5.77
CA ASN A 29 -3.61 3.81 5.44
C ASN A 29 -4.03 2.81 4.36
N LEU A 30 -3.09 2.40 3.50
CA LEU A 30 -3.35 1.42 2.44
C LEU A 30 -3.31 -0.02 2.98
N ASP A 31 -2.39 -0.32 3.88
CA ASP A 31 -2.35 -1.63 4.54
C ASP A 31 -3.64 -1.85 5.37
N ASP A 32 -4.17 -0.81 6.00
CA ASP A 32 -5.46 -0.87 6.69
C ASP A 32 -6.65 -1.00 5.73
N LEU A 33 -6.59 -0.33 4.57
CA LEU A 33 -7.59 -0.46 3.52
C LEU A 33 -7.62 -1.89 2.95
N GLU A 34 -6.45 -2.48 2.67
CA GLU A 34 -6.30 -3.86 2.19
C GLU A 34 -6.88 -4.85 3.21
N LYS A 35 -6.49 -4.76 4.48
CA LYS A 35 -7.03 -5.62 5.56
C LYS A 35 -8.55 -5.48 5.69
N THR A 36 -9.07 -4.25 5.63
CA THR A 36 -10.51 -4.00 5.73
C THR A 36 -11.24 -4.60 4.53
N MET A 37 -10.67 -4.53 3.34
CA MET A 37 -11.24 -5.12 2.13
C MET A 37 -11.24 -6.65 2.20
N GLU A 38 -10.19 -7.28 2.71
CA GLU A 38 -10.15 -8.75 2.91
C GLU A 38 -11.25 -9.22 3.87
N VAL A 39 -11.50 -8.49 4.96
CA VAL A 39 -12.61 -8.79 5.88
C VAL A 39 -13.97 -8.64 5.17
N LEU A 40 -14.15 -7.59 4.37
CA LEU A 40 -15.40 -7.35 3.66
C LEU A 40 -15.65 -8.43 2.58
N LYS A 41 -14.61 -8.84 1.87
CA LYS A 41 -14.61 -9.93 0.91
C LYS A 41 -15.04 -11.24 1.56
N ALA A 42 -14.44 -11.61 2.68
CA ALA A 42 -14.81 -12.81 3.43
C ALA A 42 -16.30 -12.80 3.85
N LYS A 43 -16.81 -11.64 4.28
CA LYS A 43 -18.24 -11.47 4.63
C LYS A 43 -19.14 -11.61 3.40
N ARG A 44 -18.75 -11.05 2.25
CA ARG A 44 -19.51 -11.24 1.00
C ARG A 44 -19.54 -12.70 0.61
N ASP A 45 -18.41 -13.39 0.63
CA ASP A 45 -18.31 -14.78 0.21
C ASP A 45 -19.10 -15.71 1.15
N ASP A 46 -19.16 -15.39 2.45
CA ASP A 46 -20.05 -16.06 3.39
C ASP A 46 -21.52 -15.80 3.10
N LEU A 47 -21.90 -14.54 2.90
CA LEU A 47 -23.28 -14.18 2.58
C LEU A 47 -23.74 -14.83 1.27
N SER A 48 -22.94 -14.77 0.21
CA SER A 48 -23.23 -15.42 -1.07
C SER A 48 -23.46 -16.92 -0.89
N ARG A 49 -22.61 -17.63 -0.14
CA ARG A 49 -22.80 -19.06 0.15
C ARG A 49 -24.11 -19.33 0.90
N ARG A 50 -24.47 -18.48 1.87
CA ARG A 50 -25.71 -18.62 2.64
C ARG A 50 -26.94 -18.37 1.77
N VAL A 51 -26.88 -17.37 0.89
CA VAL A 51 -27.93 -17.06 -0.07
C VAL A 51 -28.14 -18.21 -1.04
N THR A 52 -27.08 -18.74 -1.65
CA THR A 52 -27.17 -19.90 -2.54
C THR A 52 -27.84 -21.09 -1.85
N ARG A 53 -27.45 -21.42 -0.61
CA ARG A 53 -28.09 -22.49 0.17
C ARG A 53 -29.56 -22.25 0.48
N ALA A 54 -29.98 -20.99 0.61
CA ALA A 54 -31.38 -20.63 0.82
C ALA A 54 -32.17 -20.77 -0.50
N GLU A 55 -31.57 -20.36 -1.62
CA GLU A 55 -32.13 -20.53 -2.96
C GLU A 55 -32.29 -22.01 -3.33
N ASP A 56 -31.31 -22.85 -2.99
CA ASP A 56 -31.39 -24.31 -3.16
C ASP A 56 -32.56 -24.95 -2.37
N ARG A 57 -33.02 -24.27 -1.31
CA ARG A 57 -34.19 -24.68 -0.51
C ARG A 57 -35.50 -24.06 -1.01
N GLY A 58 -35.48 -23.37 -2.15
CA GLY A 58 -36.64 -22.75 -2.77
C GLY A 58 -36.97 -21.35 -2.25
N LEU A 59 -36.11 -20.73 -1.44
CA LEU A 59 -36.30 -19.34 -1.01
C LEU A 59 -35.80 -18.39 -2.11
N GLN A 60 -36.42 -17.22 -2.25
CA GLN A 60 -35.94 -16.20 -3.18
C GLN A 60 -34.96 -15.24 -2.49
N ARG A 61 -33.90 -14.89 -3.22
CA ARG A 61 -32.98 -13.83 -2.81
C ARG A 61 -33.68 -12.48 -2.82
N LEU A 62 -33.48 -11.72 -1.76
CA LEU A 62 -33.97 -10.34 -1.67
C LEU A 62 -33.15 -9.42 -2.59
N ALA A 63 -33.83 -8.49 -3.26
CA ALA A 63 -33.18 -7.51 -4.13
C ALA A 63 -32.10 -6.70 -3.40
N GLU A 64 -32.35 -6.32 -2.14
CA GLU A 64 -31.37 -5.61 -1.29
C GLU A 64 -30.09 -6.41 -1.06
N VAL A 65 -30.20 -7.73 -0.93
CA VAL A 65 -29.03 -8.62 -0.74
C VAL A 65 -28.21 -8.69 -2.03
N GLN A 66 -28.88 -8.80 -3.18
CA GLN A 66 -28.19 -8.74 -4.47
C GLN A 66 -27.48 -7.40 -4.67
N GLU A 67 -28.17 -6.30 -4.37
CA GLU A 67 -27.60 -4.97 -4.51
C GLU A 67 -26.38 -4.78 -3.58
N TRP A 68 -26.46 -5.24 -2.33
CA TRP A 68 -25.35 -5.18 -1.40
C TRP A 68 -24.13 -5.96 -1.92
N ILE A 69 -24.33 -7.20 -2.42
CA ILE A 69 -23.24 -8.01 -3.00
C ILE A 69 -22.59 -7.27 -4.16
N THR A 70 -23.37 -6.74 -5.10
CA THR A 70 -22.88 -6.01 -6.27
C THR A 70 -22.14 -4.72 -5.89
N ARG A 71 -22.61 -3.99 -4.87
CA ARG A 71 -21.91 -2.82 -4.33
C ARG A 71 -20.56 -3.20 -3.73
N VAL A 72 -20.49 -4.30 -2.98
CA VAL A 72 -19.22 -4.78 -2.41
C VAL A 72 -18.23 -5.22 -3.50
N GLU A 73 -18.69 -5.93 -4.54
CA GLU A 73 -17.85 -6.29 -5.70
C GLU A 73 -17.30 -5.04 -6.41
N THR A 74 -18.12 -4.01 -6.59
CA THR A 74 -17.70 -2.74 -7.19
C THR A 74 -16.63 -2.05 -6.33
N ILE A 75 -16.79 -2.07 -5.01
CA ILE A 75 -15.79 -1.52 -4.08
C ILE A 75 -14.50 -2.33 -4.13
N GLU A 76 -14.57 -3.66 -4.14
CA GLU A 76 -13.40 -4.54 -4.24
C GLU A 76 -12.58 -4.20 -5.49
N ASN A 77 -13.22 -4.09 -6.65
CA ASN A 77 -12.52 -3.76 -7.90
C ASN A 77 -11.79 -2.41 -7.80
N ARG A 78 -12.45 -1.38 -7.25
CA ARG A 78 -11.84 -0.06 -7.08
C ARG A 78 -10.67 -0.08 -6.09
N VAL A 79 -10.79 -0.84 -5.00
CA VAL A 79 -9.70 -0.98 -4.03
C VAL A 79 -8.52 -1.71 -4.66
N ASN A 80 -8.77 -2.78 -5.43
CA ASN A 80 -7.72 -3.50 -6.16
C ASN A 80 -6.99 -2.61 -7.18
N ASP A 81 -7.72 -1.76 -7.90
CA ASP A 81 -7.11 -0.78 -8.82
C ASP A 81 -6.20 0.20 -8.08
N ILE A 82 -6.64 0.71 -6.93
CA ILE A 82 -5.86 1.63 -6.08
C ILE A 82 -4.60 0.94 -5.56
N LEU A 83 -4.73 -0.27 -5.00
CA LEU A 83 -3.61 -1.03 -4.46
C LEU A 83 -2.59 -1.39 -5.55
N SER A 84 -3.07 -1.78 -6.74
CA SER A 84 -2.23 -2.06 -7.91
C SER A 84 -1.42 -0.82 -8.34
N ALA A 85 -2.09 0.32 -8.51
CA ALA A 85 -1.43 1.57 -8.91
C ALA A 85 -0.38 2.01 -7.90
N ILE A 86 -0.69 1.90 -6.60
CA ILE A 86 0.24 2.32 -5.56
C ILE A 86 1.39 1.33 -5.38
N ASN A 87 1.18 0.04 -5.60
CA ASN A 87 2.27 -0.93 -5.57
C ASN A 87 3.34 -0.63 -6.64
N VAL A 88 2.91 -0.22 -7.84
CA VAL A 88 3.82 0.23 -8.91
C VAL A 88 4.62 1.46 -8.47
N GLU A 89 3.95 2.47 -7.90
CA GLU A 89 4.63 3.67 -7.39
C GLU A 89 5.56 3.35 -6.20
N ARG A 90 5.18 2.42 -5.32
CA ARG A 90 6.00 1.96 -4.19
C ARG A 90 7.30 1.33 -4.69
N GLN A 91 7.22 0.42 -5.68
CA GLN A 91 8.40 -0.20 -6.28
C GLN A 91 9.28 0.87 -6.95
N ARG A 92 8.69 1.78 -7.71
CA ARG A 92 9.43 2.88 -8.35
C ARG A 92 10.15 3.77 -7.34
N LEU A 93 9.48 4.18 -6.27
CA LEU A 93 10.06 4.99 -5.19
C LEU A 93 11.20 4.25 -4.48
N PHE A 94 11.03 2.94 -4.24
CA PHE A 94 12.08 2.11 -3.66
C PHE A 94 13.35 2.11 -4.52
N PHE A 95 13.22 1.93 -5.85
CA PHE A 95 14.36 1.97 -6.76
C PHE A 95 15.02 3.35 -6.84
N VAL A 96 14.23 4.43 -6.89
CA VAL A 96 14.76 5.81 -6.89
C VAL A 96 15.52 6.11 -5.60
N GLY A 97 14.96 5.76 -4.45
CA GLY A 97 15.61 5.94 -3.16
C GLY A 97 16.91 5.14 -3.04
N PHE A 98 16.92 3.89 -3.52
CA PHE A 98 18.11 3.05 -3.57
C PHE A 98 19.20 3.65 -4.47
N ALA A 99 18.84 4.07 -5.69
CA ALA A 99 19.77 4.66 -6.66
C ALA A 99 20.39 5.96 -6.13
N LEU A 100 19.59 6.84 -5.53
CA LEU A 100 20.09 8.06 -4.89
C LEU A 100 21.07 7.73 -3.76
N ARG A 101 20.73 6.79 -2.88
CA ARG A 101 21.61 6.40 -1.77
C ARG A 101 22.96 5.85 -2.25
N VAL A 102 22.96 5.02 -3.30
CA VAL A 102 24.19 4.51 -3.93
C VAL A 102 25.00 5.64 -4.55
N TYR A 103 24.35 6.52 -5.33
CA TYR A 103 24.99 7.65 -5.98
C TYR A 103 25.67 8.58 -4.97
N TYR A 104 24.96 9.01 -3.92
CA TYR A 104 25.51 9.87 -2.87
C TYR A 104 26.68 9.21 -2.14
N ARG A 105 26.58 7.91 -1.82
CA ARG A 105 27.68 7.18 -1.17
C ARG A 105 28.93 7.13 -2.05
N ALA A 106 28.76 6.95 -3.36
CA ALA A 106 29.86 6.98 -4.31
C ALA A 106 30.48 8.39 -4.44
N THR A 107 29.66 9.45 -4.44
CA THR A 107 30.18 10.83 -4.55
C THR A 107 30.88 11.30 -3.28
N VAL A 108 30.37 10.92 -2.10
CA VAL A 108 31.00 11.25 -0.82
C VAL A 108 32.30 10.48 -0.64
N MET A 109 32.33 9.18 -0.93
CA MET A 109 33.56 8.38 -0.86
C MET A 109 34.59 8.85 -1.90
N GLY A 110 34.17 9.20 -3.12
CA GLY A 110 35.08 9.75 -4.15
C GLY A 110 35.72 11.08 -3.79
N LYS A 111 35.07 11.90 -2.95
CA LYS A 111 35.66 13.15 -2.41
C LYS A 111 36.58 12.96 -1.20
N VAL A 112 36.57 11.79 -0.57
CA VAL A 112 37.43 11.47 0.59
C VAL A 112 38.79 10.89 0.16
N PHE A 113 38.90 10.39 -1.07
CA PHE A 113 40.11 9.76 -1.61
C PHE A 113 40.80 10.53 -2.76
N SER A 114 40.38 11.78 -3.03
CA SER A 114 41.03 12.71 -3.97
C SER A 114 41.53 13.95 -3.26
#